data_AF-A0A1J3IZH1-F1
#
_entry.id   AF-A0A1J3IZH1-F1
#
_cell.length_a   1.000
_cell.length_b   1.000
_cell.length_c   1.000
_cell.angle_alpha   90.00
_cell.angle_beta   90.00
_cell.angle_gamma   90.00
#
_symmetry.space_group_name_H-M   'P 1'
#
loop_
_entity.id
_entity.type
_entity.pdbx_description
1 polymer ?
#
loop_
_entity_poly.entity_id
_entity_poly.type
_entity_poly.pdbx_seq_one_letter_code
_entity_poly.pdbx_strand_id
1 'polypeptide(L)'
;VTAPQASGDDSSLDSISFALIVLKTLAEVQKNFVDPYVLLRILQRLSRDLGLAVGAHPRQSQRTDSDSAVTSSRQTADVGAVISNIKAVLELIDERVMLSADCKRPVTQILNTLLSEKGTDSSVLLCVLDMVKRWAGDDFRKLGSSGSSGAFLTQKDIVSFLQKLSQVDKQ
;
A
#
# COMPACT_ATOMS: atom_id res chain seq x y z
N VAL A 1 -11.09 -1.72 -41.41
CA VAL A 1 -11.20 -2.75 -40.35
C VAL A 1 -10.54 -2.18 -39.10
N THR A 2 -11.34 -1.74 -38.14
CA THR A 2 -10.89 -1.21 -36.85
C THR A 2 -11.05 -2.32 -35.82
N ALA A 3 -9.95 -2.77 -35.22
CA ALA A 3 -9.97 -3.79 -34.18
C ALA A 3 -10.59 -3.22 -32.89
N PRO A 4 -11.38 -4.01 -32.13
CA PRO A 4 -11.85 -3.60 -30.83
C PRO A 4 -10.65 -3.56 -29.88
N GLN A 5 -10.31 -2.36 -29.41
CA GLN A 5 -9.36 -2.16 -28.31
C GLN A 5 -10.05 -2.67 -27.04
N ALA A 6 -9.71 -3.87 -26.59
CA ALA A 6 -10.04 -4.29 -25.23
C ALA A 6 -9.32 -3.34 -24.26
N SER A 7 -10.10 -2.62 -23.45
CA SER A 7 -9.62 -1.80 -22.33
C SER A 7 -8.92 -2.73 -21.32
N GLY A 8 -7.59 -2.83 -21.42
CA GLY A 8 -6.78 -3.80 -20.69
C GLY A 8 -6.53 -3.48 -19.20
N ASP A 9 -7.04 -2.37 -18.68
CA ASP A 9 -6.66 -1.91 -17.34
C ASP A 9 -7.36 -2.65 -16.19
N ASP A 10 -8.64 -3.01 -16.33
CA ASP A 10 -9.39 -3.77 -15.31
C ASP A 10 -8.77 -5.16 -15.06
N SER A 11 -8.25 -5.80 -16.12
CA SER A 11 -7.60 -7.10 -16.02
C SER A 11 -6.36 -7.10 -15.12
N SER A 12 -5.72 -5.93 -14.97
CA SER A 12 -4.48 -5.81 -14.19
C SER A 12 -4.74 -5.74 -12.68
N LEU A 13 -5.80 -5.05 -12.25
CA LEU A 13 -6.16 -4.94 -10.84
C LEU A 13 -6.70 -6.27 -10.31
N ASP A 14 -7.58 -6.92 -11.07
CA ASP A 14 -8.12 -8.24 -10.74
C ASP A 14 -7.00 -9.30 -10.65
N SER A 15 -6.01 -9.21 -11.55
CA SER A 15 -4.82 -10.06 -11.50
C SER A 15 -3.97 -9.81 -10.25
N ILE A 16 -3.84 -8.56 -9.80
CA ILE A 16 -3.13 -8.22 -8.56
C ILE A 16 -3.89 -8.76 -7.35
N SER A 17 -5.22 -8.57 -7.29
CA SER A 17 -6.06 -9.12 -6.23
C SER A 17 -5.94 -10.63 -6.14
N PHE A 18 -6.03 -11.33 -7.29
CA PHE A 18 -5.84 -12.77 -7.34
C PHE A 18 -4.43 -13.19 -6.89
N ALA A 19 -3.38 -12.50 -7.36
CA ALA A 19 -2.01 -12.78 -6.96
C ALA A 19 -1.82 -12.61 -5.45
N LEU A 20 -2.40 -11.58 -4.82
CA LEU A 20 -2.32 -11.37 -3.38
C LEU A 20 -3.01 -12.48 -2.59
N ILE A 21 -4.15 -12.99 -3.08
CA ILE A 21 -4.84 -14.15 -2.47
C ILE A 21 -3.95 -15.40 -2.54
N VAL A 22 -3.35 -15.67 -3.72
CA VAL A 22 -2.46 -16.80 -3.92
C VAL A 22 -1.22 -16.67 -3.02
N LEU A 23 -0.58 -15.50 -2.98
CA LEU A 23 0.58 -15.24 -2.14
C LEU A 23 0.24 -15.42 -0.65
N LYS A 24 -0.91 -14.92 -0.20
CA LYS A 24 -1.39 -15.12 1.19
C LYS A 24 -1.58 -16.59 1.52
N THR A 25 -2.24 -17.33 0.63
CA THR A 25 -2.49 -18.77 0.82
C THR A 25 -1.17 -19.55 0.89
N LEU A 26 -0.22 -19.26 -0.02
CA LEU A 26 1.10 -19.90 -0.02
C LEU A 26 1.91 -19.54 1.23
N ALA A 27 1.79 -18.29 1.68
CA ALA A 27 2.44 -17.79 2.87
C ALA A 27 1.95 -18.50 4.14
N GLU A 28 0.68 -18.92 4.22
CA GLU A 28 0.14 -19.73 5.32
C GLU A 28 0.76 -21.13 5.39
N VAL A 29 1.05 -21.73 4.22
CA VAL A 29 1.61 -23.08 4.13
C VAL A 29 3.13 -23.09 4.39
N GLN A 30 3.88 -22.12 3.84
CA GLN A 30 5.33 -22.07 3.98
C GLN A 30 5.83 -20.64 4.15
N LYS A 31 6.50 -20.38 5.28
CA LYS A 31 6.82 -19.00 5.67
C LYS A 31 7.73 -18.24 4.71
N ASN A 32 8.66 -18.96 4.08
CA ASN A 32 9.70 -18.41 3.22
C ASN A 32 9.41 -18.55 1.72
N PHE A 33 8.20 -18.94 1.33
CA PHE A 33 7.87 -19.17 -0.08
C PHE A 33 7.77 -17.86 -0.88
N VAL A 34 7.33 -16.78 -0.22
CA VAL A 34 7.09 -15.49 -0.87
C VAL A 34 8.35 -14.64 -0.84
N ASP A 35 8.85 -14.30 -2.03
CA ASP A 35 9.95 -13.37 -2.20
C ASP A 35 9.54 -11.95 -1.74
N PRO A 36 10.24 -11.34 -0.75
CA PRO A 36 9.99 -9.98 -0.31
C PRO A 36 10.01 -8.93 -1.42
N TYR A 37 10.81 -9.11 -2.47
CA TYR A 37 10.87 -8.18 -3.60
C TYR A 37 9.60 -8.18 -4.44
N VAL A 38 8.87 -9.30 -4.50
CA VAL A 38 7.58 -9.38 -5.19
C VAL A 38 6.56 -8.51 -4.45
N LEU A 39 6.48 -8.65 -3.12
CA LEU A 39 5.60 -7.82 -2.28
C LEU A 39 5.93 -6.33 -2.40
N LEU A 40 7.22 -5.99 -2.40
CA LEU A 40 7.67 -4.60 -2.60
C LEU A 40 7.21 -4.04 -3.94
N ARG A 41 7.35 -4.79 -5.03
CA ARG A 41 6.90 -4.36 -6.38
C ARG A 41 5.39 -4.16 -6.44
N ILE A 42 4.62 -5.05 -5.82
CA ILE A 42 3.16 -4.94 -5.75
C ILE A 42 2.78 -3.68 -4.95
N LEU A 43 3.39 -3.46 -3.78
CA LEU A 43 3.15 -2.26 -2.97
C LEU A 43 3.51 -0.98 -3.72
N GLN A 44 4.63 -0.95 -4.45
CA GLN A 44 5.02 0.19 -5.29
C GLN A 44 4.00 0.49 -6.38
N ARG A 45 3.49 -0.55 -7.07
CA ARG A 45 2.45 -0.41 -8.10
C ARG A 45 1.18 0.17 -7.49
N LEU A 46 0.67 -0.45 -6.42
CA LEU A 46 -0.57 -0.05 -5.78
C LEU A 46 -0.50 1.35 -5.16
N SER A 47 0.63 1.73 -4.55
CA SER A 47 0.83 3.08 -4.02
C SER A 47 0.77 4.14 -5.13
N ARG A 48 1.34 3.84 -6.30
CA ARG A 48 1.22 4.72 -7.48
C ARG A 48 -0.23 4.80 -7.96
N ASP A 49 -0.92 3.67 -8.04
CA ASP A 49 -2.31 3.60 -8.52
C ASP A 49 -3.26 4.35 -7.58
N LEU A 50 -3.04 4.29 -6.27
CA LEU A 50 -3.76 5.10 -5.29
C LEU A 50 -3.49 6.59 -5.48
N GLY A 51 -2.23 7.00 -5.67
CA GLY A 51 -1.89 8.41 -5.92
C GLY A 51 -2.52 8.97 -7.20
N LEU A 52 -2.65 8.15 -8.25
CA LEU A 52 -3.36 8.52 -9.47
C LEU A 52 -4.87 8.65 -9.25
N ALA A 53 -5.48 7.75 -8.47
CA ALA A 53 -6.90 7.78 -8.16
C ALA A 53 -7.28 9.01 -7.30
N VAL A 54 -6.46 9.34 -6.29
CA VAL A 54 -6.66 10.49 -5.42
C VAL A 54 -6.36 11.80 -6.17
N GLY A 55 -5.32 11.81 -7.00
CA GLY A 55 -4.91 12.96 -7.82
C GLY A 55 -5.77 13.21 -9.06
N ALA A 56 -6.62 12.27 -9.48
CA ALA A 56 -7.61 12.44 -10.56
C ALA A 56 -8.86 13.22 -10.11
N HIS A 57 -8.95 13.58 -8.83
CA HIS A 57 -9.99 14.45 -8.29
C HIS A 57 -9.55 15.92 -8.06
N PRO A 58 -9.04 16.68 -9.05
CA PRO A 58 -9.08 18.13 -9.00
C PRO A 58 -10.16 18.65 -9.96
N ARG A 59 -11.22 19.22 -9.39
CA ARG A 59 -12.14 20.19 -10.05
C ARG A 59 -13.16 19.61 -11.04
N GLN A 60 -14.03 18.70 -10.59
CA GLN A 60 -15.38 18.64 -11.20
C GLN A 60 -16.28 19.70 -10.53
N SER A 61 -15.95 20.97 -10.79
CA SER A 61 -16.93 22.05 -10.64
C SER A 61 -18.03 21.76 -11.65
N GLN A 62 -19.23 21.48 -11.16
CA GLN A 62 -20.46 21.44 -11.95
C GLN A 62 -20.48 22.61 -12.94
N ARG A 63 -20.39 22.31 -14.23
CA ARG A 63 -21.12 23.06 -15.25
C ARG A 63 -22.17 22.11 -15.78
N THR A 64 -23.38 22.29 -15.28
CA THR A 64 -24.60 21.90 -15.96
C THR A 64 -24.58 22.61 -17.31
N ASP A 65 -24.42 21.84 -18.38
CA ASP A 65 -25.31 21.84 -19.54
C ASP A 65 -24.64 21.19 -20.76
N SER A 66 -25.51 20.54 -21.53
CA SER A 66 -25.37 20.15 -22.93
C SER A 66 -25.00 18.68 -23.20
N ASP A 67 -26.03 18.00 -23.70
CA ASP A 67 -26.04 16.67 -24.29
C ASP A 67 -24.87 16.45 -25.26
N SER A 68 -24.04 15.45 -24.95
CA SER A 68 -23.29 14.72 -25.96
C SER A 68 -22.99 13.33 -25.44
N ALA A 69 -23.65 12.35 -26.06
CA ALA A 69 -23.43 10.94 -25.83
C ALA A 69 -21.99 10.54 -26.17
N VAL A 70 -21.52 9.50 -25.49
CA VAL A 70 -20.17 8.92 -25.50
C VAL A 70 -19.17 9.71 -24.63
N THR A 71 -19.45 9.79 -23.33
CA THR A 71 -18.34 9.88 -22.37
C THR A 71 -17.64 8.53 -22.38
N SER A 72 -16.41 8.51 -22.90
CA SER A 72 -15.46 7.44 -22.66
C SER A 72 -15.51 7.11 -21.17
N SER A 73 -15.87 5.88 -20.83
CA SER A 73 -15.68 5.31 -19.50
C SER A 73 -14.18 5.41 -19.20
N ARG A 74 -13.75 6.54 -18.65
CA ARG A 74 -12.46 6.64 -17.98
C ARG A 74 -12.67 5.90 -16.68
N GLN A 75 -12.59 4.56 -16.79
CA GLN A 75 -12.56 3.61 -15.69
C GLN A 75 -11.59 4.17 -14.65
N THR A 76 -12.15 4.84 -13.65
CA THR A 76 -11.46 5.06 -12.40
C THR A 76 -11.30 3.66 -11.86
N ALA A 77 -10.08 3.13 -11.85
CA ALA A 77 -9.79 1.85 -11.22
C ALA A 77 -10.53 1.81 -9.88
N ASP A 78 -11.24 0.72 -9.58
CA ASP A 78 -12.06 0.64 -8.38
C ASP A 78 -11.17 0.96 -7.16
N VAL A 79 -11.33 2.19 -6.65
CA VAL A 79 -10.48 2.73 -5.59
C VAL A 79 -10.62 1.87 -4.34
N GLY A 80 -11.80 1.25 -4.14
CA GLY A 80 -12.05 0.30 -3.08
C GLY A 80 -11.17 -0.95 -3.21
N ALA A 81 -11.06 -1.53 -4.41
CA ALA A 81 -10.19 -2.66 -4.67
C ALA A 81 -8.70 -2.29 -4.55
N VAL A 82 -8.27 -1.09 -4.98
CA VAL A 82 -6.89 -0.59 -4.75
C VAL A 82 -6.60 -0.48 -3.26
N ILE A 83 -7.49 0.13 -2.47
CA ILE A 83 -7.37 0.25 -1.00
C ILE A 83 -7.28 -1.12 -0.35
N SER A 84 -8.17 -2.05 -0.73
CA SER A 84 -8.20 -3.43 -0.21
C SER A 84 -6.88 -4.15 -0.50
N ASN A 85 -6.38 -4.05 -1.74
CA ASN A 85 -5.12 -4.65 -2.16
C ASN A 85 -3.91 -4.04 -1.42
N ILE A 86 -3.90 -2.71 -1.18
CA ILE A 86 -2.84 -2.06 -0.39
C ILE A 86 -2.79 -2.64 1.02
N LYS A 87 -3.94 -2.77 1.68
CA LYS A 87 -3.99 -3.36 3.02
C LYS A 87 -3.50 -4.80 3.03
N ALA A 88 -3.95 -5.62 2.07
CA ALA A 88 -3.54 -7.01 1.96
C ALA A 88 -2.02 -7.16 1.75
N VAL A 89 -1.40 -6.32 0.90
CA VAL A 89 0.06 -6.38 0.71
C VAL A 89 0.83 -5.85 1.92
N LEU A 90 0.30 -4.84 2.63
CA LEU A 90 0.90 -4.34 3.87
C LEU A 90 0.87 -5.40 4.98
N GLU A 91 -0.24 -6.14 5.13
CA GLU A 91 -0.34 -7.28 6.06
C GLU A 91 0.68 -8.37 5.71
N LEU A 92 0.83 -8.74 4.43
CA LEU A 92 1.85 -9.70 4.01
C LEU A 92 3.26 -9.19 4.27
N ILE A 93 3.53 -7.89 4.07
CA ILE A 93 4.84 -7.29 4.37
C ILE A 93 5.11 -7.32 5.87
N ASP A 94 4.12 -6.98 6.70
CA ASP A 94 4.24 -6.99 8.15
C ASP A 94 4.67 -8.38 8.66
N GLU A 95 4.05 -9.44 8.13
CA GLU A 95 4.39 -10.81 8.49
C GLU A 95 5.72 -11.33 7.92
N ARG A 96 6.21 -10.78 6.79
CA ARG A 96 7.26 -11.42 5.96
C ARG A 96 8.52 -10.60 5.72
N VAL A 97 8.42 -9.28 5.62
CA VAL A 97 9.57 -8.40 5.33
C VAL A 97 10.53 -8.27 6.52
N MET A 98 10.17 -8.80 7.70
CA MET A 98 11.02 -8.91 8.88
C MET A 98 12.31 -9.74 8.68
N LEU A 99 12.59 -10.28 7.48
CA LEU A 99 13.74 -11.14 7.20
C LEU A 99 14.78 -10.57 6.22
N SER A 100 14.53 -9.41 5.57
CA SER A 100 15.48 -8.84 4.59
C SER A 100 15.74 -7.34 4.80
N ALA A 101 16.99 -7.01 5.12
CA ALA A 101 17.44 -5.63 5.30
C ALA A 101 17.31 -4.77 4.03
N ASP A 102 17.35 -5.39 2.84
CA ASP A 102 17.29 -4.71 1.55
C ASP A 102 15.90 -4.12 1.24
N CYS A 103 14.86 -4.70 1.84
CA CYS A 103 13.48 -4.23 1.67
C CYS A 103 13.09 -3.14 2.68
N LYS A 104 13.82 -3.02 3.81
CA LYS A 104 13.50 -2.06 4.88
C LYS A 104 13.40 -0.63 4.37
N ARG A 105 14.45 -0.14 3.71
CA ARG A 105 14.51 1.24 3.22
C ARG A 105 13.37 1.58 2.25
N PRO A 106 13.14 0.83 1.16
CA PRO A 106 12.09 1.17 0.21
C PRO A 106 10.68 1.03 0.81
N VAL A 107 10.43 0.04 1.68
CA VAL A 107 9.14 -0.07 2.37
C VAL A 107 8.89 1.15 3.26
N THR A 108 9.85 1.51 4.11
CA THR A 108 9.74 2.71 4.97
C THR A 108 9.51 3.98 4.16
N GLN A 109 10.13 4.11 2.98
CA GLN A 109 9.89 5.24 2.08
C GLN A 109 8.47 5.28 1.55
N ILE A 110 7.92 4.15 1.09
CA ILE A 110 6.55 4.08 0.57
C ILE A 110 5.53 4.37 1.68
N LEU A 111 5.71 3.79 2.87
CA LEU A 111 4.87 4.09 4.03
C LEU A 111 4.90 5.60 4.35
N ASN A 112 6.08 6.21 4.30
CA ASN A 112 6.25 7.64 4.50
C ASN A 112 5.51 8.48 3.44
N THR A 113 5.47 8.02 2.19
CA THR A 113 4.70 8.67 1.12
C THR A 113 3.21 8.54 1.39
N LEU A 114 2.71 7.33 1.70
CA LEU A 114 1.29 7.09 1.99
C LEU A 114 0.76 7.97 3.13
N LEU A 115 1.56 8.19 4.18
CA LEU A 115 1.21 9.06 5.31
C LEU A 115 1.30 10.56 5.02
N SER A 116 2.01 10.95 3.96
CA SER A 116 2.17 12.34 3.55
C SER A 116 1.26 12.73 2.38
N GLU A 117 0.67 11.75 1.71
CA GLU A 117 -0.27 11.94 0.62
C GLU A 117 -1.62 12.40 1.16
N LYS A 118 -2.13 13.52 0.63
CA LYS A 118 -3.42 14.07 1.03
C LYS A 118 -4.54 13.20 0.48
N GLY A 119 -5.52 12.87 1.31
CA GLY A 119 -6.66 12.05 0.89
C GLY A 119 -6.39 10.54 0.84
N THR A 120 -5.28 10.07 1.41
CA THR A 120 -5.10 8.64 1.72
C THR A 120 -6.23 8.17 2.63
N ASP A 121 -6.83 7.04 2.26
CA ASP A 121 -7.93 6.44 3.03
C ASP A 121 -7.52 6.12 4.48
N SER A 122 -8.40 6.45 5.43
CA SER A 122 -8.12 6.28 6.86
C SER A 122 -7.85 4.83 7.25
N SER A 123 -8.45 3.84 6.55
CA SER A 123 -8.20 2.43 6.84
C SER A 123 -6.81 1.98 6.41
N VAL A 124 -6.22 2.60 5.39
CA VAL A 124 -4.81 2.41 5.01
C VAL A 124 -3.90 3.04 6.07
N LEU A 125 -4.19 4.26 6.52
CA LEU A 125 -3.40 4.93 7.56
C LEU A 125 -3.39 4.14 8.88
N LEU A 126 -4.55 3.61 9.29
CA LEU A 126 -4.66 2.72 10.46
C LEU A 126 -3.87 1.42 10.26
N CYS A 127 -3.92 0.83 9.06
CA CYS A 127 -3.12 -0.35 8.72
C CYS A 127 -1.61 -0.08 8.88
N VAL A 128 -1.13 1.08 8.44
CA VAL A 128 0.28 1.50 8.62
C VAL A 128 0.61 1.71 10.10
N LEU A 129 -0.29 2.33 10.87
CA LEU A 129 -0.08 2.53 12.32
C LEU A 129 0.02 1.20 13.06
N ASP A 130 -0.86 0.24 12.77
CA ASP A 130 -0.83 -1.08 13.39
C ASP A 130 0.46 -1.84 13.09
N MET A 131 0.94 -1.75 11.85
CA MET A 131 2.21 -2.31 11.41
C MET A 131 3.41 -1.68 12.14
N VAL A 132 3.48 -0.34 12.20
CA VAL A 132 4.54 0.38 12.94
C VAL A 132 4.51 0.03 14.42
N LYS A 133 3.32 -0.11 15.02
CA LYS A 133 3.15 -0.53 16.42
C LYS A 133 3.69 -1.93 16.66
N ARG A 134 3.42 -2.90 15.78
CA ARG A 134 3.95 -4.27 15.90
C ARG A 134 5.47 -4.30 15.76
N TRP A 135 6.02 -3.60 14.76
CA TRP A 135 7.46 -3.52 14.57
C TRP A 135 8.18 -2.87 15.76
N ALA A 136 7.63 -1.78 16.29
CA ALA A 136 8.16 -1.16 17.51
C ALA A 136 8.05 -2.11 18.71
N GLY A 137 6.94 -2.85 18.84
CA GLY A 137 6.65 -3.77 19.93
C GLY A 137 7.53 -5.04 19.96
N ASP A 138 7.84 -5.61 18.80
CA ASP A 138 8.66 -6.82 18.68
C ASP A 138 10.12 -6.59 19.12
N ASP A 139 10.63 -5.37 18.95
CA ASP A 139 11.96 -4.98 19.42
C ASP A 139 12.05 -4.94 20.95
N PHE A 140 10.98 -4.51 21.65
CA PHE A 140 10.92 -4.53 23.12
C PHE A 140 10.88 -5.95 23.69
N ARG A 141 10.25 -6.91 22.99
CA ARG A 141 10.20 -8.31 23.43
C ARG A 141 11.55 -9.02 23.28
N LYS A 142 12.34 -8.69 22.24
CA LYS A 142 13.67 -9.26 22.01
C LYS A 142 14.77 -8.68 22.89
N LEU A 143 14.58 -7.48 23.46
CA LEU A 143 15.55 -6.83 24.34
C LEU A 143 15.87 -7.66 25.61
N GLY A 144 15.00 -8.58 26.01
CA GLY A 144 15.21 -9.49 27.15
C GLY A 144 16.12 -10.70 26.90
N SER A 145 16.51 -10.97 25.64
CA SER A 145 17.30 -12.16 25.27
C SER A 145 18.48 -11.79 24.40
N SER A 146 19.63 -11.56 25.04
CA SER A 146 21.00 -11.52 24.48
C SER A 146 21.22 -10.76 23.15
N GLY A 147 21.67 -9.51 23.28
CA GLY A 147 22.91 -9.07 22.62
C GLY A 147 23.00 -9.05 21.10
N SER A 148 21.95 -8.67 20.36
CA SER A 148 22.11 -8.08 19.01
C SER A 148 20.84 -7.33 18.63
N SER A 149 20.89 -5.99 18.71
CA SER A 149 19.78 -5.11 18.35
C SER A 149 19.71 -4.97 16.83
N GLY A 150 19.03 -5.91 16.18
CA GLY A 150 18.68 -5.87 14.77
C GLY A 150 17.28 -5.28 14.56
N ALA A 151 16.98 -4.14 15.20
CA ALA A 151 15.65 -3.52 15.15
C ALA A 151 15.24 -3.13 13.72
N PHE A 152 14.06 -3.59 13.29
CA PHE A 152 13.57 -3.28 11.94
C PHE A 152 13.27 -1.79 11.80
N LEU A 153 12.71 -1.15 12.83
CA LEU A 153 12.60 0.31 12.86
C LEU A 153 13.61 0.89 13.85
N THR A 154 14.30 1.95 13.43
CA THR A 154 15.06 2.75 14.40
C THR A 154 14.09 3.63 15.20
N GLN A 155 14.52 4.10 16.38
CA GLN A 155 13.76 5.10 17.14
C GLN A 155 13.42 6.34 16.29
N LYS A 156 14.33 6.75 15.41
CA LYS A 156 14.12 7.86 14.48
C LYS A 156 13.00 7.57 13.48
N ASP A 157 12.93 6.35 12.96
CA ASP A 157 11.87 5.93 12.03
C ASP A 157 10.50 5.96 12.73
N ILE A 158 10.43 5.42 13.94
CA ILE A 158 9.19 5.40 14.76
C ILE A 158 8.70 6.83 15.00
N VAL A 159 9.59 7.73 15.46
CA VAL A 159 9.24 9.13 15.70
C VAL A 159 8.76 9.82 14.41
N SER A 160 9.43 9.57 13.28
CA SER A 160 9.03 10.11 11.97
C SER A 160 7.63 9.67 11.58
N PHE A 161 7.30 8.38 11.77
CA PHE A 161 5.97 7.85 11.49
C PHE A 161 4.88 8.48 12.36
N LEU A 162 5.12 8.56 13.67
CA LEU A 162 4.18 9.16 14.62
C LEU A 162 3.98 10.65 14.36
N GLN A 163 5.04 11.38 14.02
CA GLN A 163 4.95 12.79 13.64
C GLN A 163 4.05 12.98 12.42
N LYS A 164 4.22 12.18 11.37
CA LYS A 164 3.37 12.25 10.17
C LYS A 164 1.92 11.88 10.47
N LEU A 165 1.68 10.81 11.22
CA LEU A 165 0.34 10.40 11.64
C LEU A 165 -0.36 11.48 12.47
N SER A 166 0.36 12.19 13.35
CA SER A 166 -0.19 13.31 14.13
C SER A 166 -0.62 14.51 13.29
N GLN A 167 -0.14 14.59 12.04
CA GLN A 167 -0.45 15.66 11.11
C GLN A 167 -1.57 15.29 10.13
N VAL A 168 -2.01 14.02 10.07
CA VAL A 168 -3.05 13.56 9.13
C VAL A 168 -4.34 14.37 9.26
N ASP A 169 -4.79 14.65 10.48
CA ASP A 169 -6.01 15.44 10.74
C ASP A 169 -5.88 16.92 10.32
N LYS A 170 -4.66 17.38 10.03
CA LYS A 170 -4.33 18.76 9.64
C LYS A 170 -4.02 18.90 8.14
N GLN A 171 -3.99 17.80 7.39
CA GLN A 171 -3.63 17.78 5.96
C GLN A 171 -4.81 18.12 5.05
#